data_AF-A0A2D7B867-F1
#
_entry.id   AF-A0A2D7B867-F1
#
_cell.length_a   1.000
_cell.length_b   1.000
_cell.length_c   1.000
_cell.angle_alpha   90.00
_cell.angle_beta   90.00
_cell.angle_gamma   90.00
#
_symmetry.space_group_name_H-M   'P 1'
#
loop_
_entity.id
_entity.type
_entity.pdbx_description
1 polymer ?
#
loop_
_entity_poly.entity_id
_entity_poly.type
_entity_poly.pdbx_seq_one_letter_code
_entity_poly.pdbx_strand_id
1 'polypeptide(L)'
;MGGLQGPELIFLLIVILVFFGAKKLPELAKGLGQGIKEFKKATKDVQQDLHQAMEEDSAASAPPRKAAEPAPIPQESESNEGSEVPVPSEESTKATDASKA
;
A
#
# COMPACT_ATOMS: atom_id res chain seq x y z
N MET A 1 2.82 -8.59 20.51
CA MET A 1 2.96 -9.60 19.43
C MET A 1 4.00 -9.09 18.47
N GLY A 2 5.20 -9.68 18.50
CA GLY A 2 6.41 -9.14 17.85
C GLY A 2 6.33 -9.17 16.33
N GLY A 3 6.41 -8.00 15.71
CA GLY A 3 6.69 -7.90 14.28
C GLY A 3 8.13 -8.31 14.02
N LEU A 4 8.40 -8.87 12.84
CA LEU A 4 9.72 -9.32 12.40
C LEU A 4 10.76 -8.21 12.65
N GLN A 5 11.54 -8.39 13.70
CA GLN A 5 12.47 -7.36 14.14
C GLN A 5 13.66 -7.44 13.18
N GLY A 6 14.29 -6.31 12.87
CA GLY A 6 15.46 -6.25 11.97
C GLY A 6 16.51 -7.39 12.16
N PRO A 7 16.76 -7.90 13.39
CA PRO A 7 17.62 -9.06 13.62
C PRO A 7 17.15 -10.36 12.94
N GLU A 8 15.85 -10.69 12.93
CA GLU A 8 15.37 -11.91 12.26
C GLU A 8 15.59 -11.85 10.74
N LEU A 9 15.39 -10.67 10.13
CA LEU A 9 15.68 -10.46 8.71
C LEU A 9 17.18 -10.62 8.41
N ILE A 10 18.05 -10.07 9.26
CA ILE A 10 19.50 -10.23 9.10
C ILE A 10 19.91 -11.71 9.21
N PHE A 11 19.32 -12.46 10.15
CA PHE A 11 19.63 -13.87 10.34
C PHE A 11 19.20 -14.69 9.11
N LEU A 12 17.99 -14.47 8.61
CA LEU A 12 17.50 -15.13 7.39
C LEU A 12 18.38 -14.78 6.17
N LEU A 13 18.78 -13.50 6.04
CA LEU A 13 19.66 -13.05 4.98
C LEU A 13 21.01 -13.78 5.04
N ILE A 14 21.61 -13.92 6.22
CA ILE A 14 22.88 -14.66 6.40
C ILE A 14 22.72 -16.11 5.97
N VAL A 15 21.65 -16.79 6.37
CA VAL A 15 21.39 -18.19 5.99
C VAL A 15 21.34 -18.31 4.45
N ILE A 16 20.59 -17.45 3.78
CA ILE A 16 20.51 -17.42 2.31
C ILE A 16 21.89 -17.13 1.70
N LEU A 17 22.66 -16.21 2.27
CA LEU A 17 24.01 -15.88 1.81
C LEU A 17 24.99 -17.05 1.96
N VAL A 18 24.81 -17.95 2.93
CA VAL A 18 25.66 -19.14 3.07
C VAL A 18 25.31 -20.18 2.00
N PHE A 19 24.03 -20.41 1.73
CA PHE A 19 23.60 -21.37 0.70
C PHE A 19 23.90 -20.90 -0.72
N PHE A 20 23.57 -19.65 -1.04
CA PHE A 20 23.72 -19.09 -2.38
C PHE A 20 25.07 -18.39 -2.58
N GLY A 21 25.71 -17.92 -1.51
CA GLY A 21 26.94 -17.13 -1.58
C GLY A 21 26.69 -15.64 -1.75
N ALA A 22 27.54 -14.81 -1.15
CA ALA A 22 27.45 -13.34 -1.21
C ALA A 22 27.55 -12.75 -2.64
N LYS A 23 28.10 -13.52 -3.60
CA LYS A 23 28.21 -13.10 -5.00
C LYS A 23 26.94 -13.37 -5.81
N LYS A 24 26.14 -14.39 -5.46
CA LYS A 24 24.99 -14.81 -6.27
C LYS A 24 23.78 -13.91 -6.07
N LEU A 25 23.54 -13.42 -4.86
CA LEU A 25 22.43 -12.50 -4.59
C LEU A 25 22.48 -11.20 -5.43
N PRO A 26 23.62 -10.46 -5.50
CA PRO A 26 23.69 -9.26 -6.34
C PRO A 26 23.72 -9.59 -7.85
N GLU A 27 24.24 -10.76 -8.24
CA GLU A 27 24.23 -11.22 -9.63
C GLU A 27 22.80 -11.49 -10.12
N LEU A 28 22.00 -12.20 -9.32
CA LEU A 28 20.59 -12.44 -9.57
C LEU A 28 19.78 -11.14 -9.58
N ALA A 29 20.02 -10.26 -8.61
CA ALA A 29 19.33 -8.97 -8.53
C ALA A 29 19.61 -8.07 -9.75
N LYS A 30 20.85 -8.09 -10.26
CA LYS A 30 21.21 -7.36 -11.50
C LYS A 30 20.45 -7.89 -12.71
N GLY A 31 20.43 -9.21 -12.91
CA GLY A 31 19.72 -9.83 -14.02
C GLY A 31 18.20 -9.60 -13.95
N LEU A 32 17.60 -9.83 -12.77
CA LEU A 32 16.18 -9.59 -12.55
C LEU A 32 15.83 -8.09 -12.72
N GLY A 33 16.67 -7.19 -12.20
CA GLY A 33 16.46 -5.75 -12.32
C GLY A 33 16.51 -5.26 -13.76
N GLN A 34 17.43 -5.79 -14.57
CA GLN A 34 17.47 -5.51 -16.01
C GLN A 34 16.20 -6.04 -16.71
N GLY A 35 15.80 -7.28 -16.44
CA GLY A 35 14.59 -7.87 -17.01
C GLY A 35 13.32 -7.10 -16.67
N ILE A 36 13.13 -6.73 -15.40
CA ILE A 36 11.98 -5.91 -14.96
C ILE A 36 12.00 -4.52 -15.64
N LYS A 37 13.19 -3.90 -15.77
CA LYS A 37 13.34 -2.60 -16.43
C LYS A 37 12.93 -2.66 -17.90
N GLU A 38 13.41 -3.66 -18.64
CA GLU A 38 13.06 -3.85 -20.05
C GLU A 38 11.58 -4.21 -20.22
N PHE A 39 11.05 -5.10 -19.37
CA PHE A 39 9.64 -5.45 -19.37
C PHE A 39 8.74 -4.23 -19.16
N LYS A 40 9.08 -3.38 -18.18
CA LYS A 40 8.33 -2.15 -17.90
C LYS A 40 8.40 -1.16 -19.06
N LYS A 41 9.55 -1.08 -19.74
CA LYS A 41 9.71 -0.23 -20.93
C LYS A 41 8.84 -0.72 -22.09
N ALA A 42 8.94 -2.01 -22.43
CA ALA A 42 8.14 -2.62 -23.49
C ALA A 42 6.63 -2.47 -23.21
N THR A 43 6.21 -2.69 -21.96
CA THR A 43 4.81 -2.51 -21.55
C THR A 43 4.34 -1.06 -21.71
N LYS A 44 5.19 -0.08 -21.41
CA LYS A 44 4.88 1.34 -21.54
C LYS A 44 4.75 1.74 -23.01
N ASP A 45 5.68 1.30 -23.84
CA ASP A 45 5.69 1.59 -25.27
C ASP A 45 4.41 1.02 -25.92
N VAL A 46 4.05 -0.23 -25.60
CA VAL A 46 2.80 -0.85 -26.06
C VAL A 46 1.56 -0.09 -25.59
N GLN A 47 1.49 0.36 -24.33
CA GLN A 47 0.36 1.17 -23.87
C GLN A 47 0.23 2.49 -24.64
N GLN A 48 1.36 3.14 -24.94
CA GLN A 48 1.36 4.39 -25.68
C GLN A 48 0.93 4.19 -27.14
N ASP A 49 1.33 3.08 -27.76
CA ASP A 49 0.91 2.72 -29.12
C ASP A 49 -0.59 2.41 -29.18
N LEU A 50 -1.13 1.68 -28.19
CA LEU A 50 -2.56 1.42 -28.09
C LEU A 50 -3.36 2.71 -27.87
N HIS A 51 -2.86 3.64 -27.04
CA HIS A 51 -3.54 4.91 -26.78
C HIS A 51 -3.58 5.79 -28.04
N GLN A 52 -2.48 5.87 -28.79
CA GLN A 52 -2.44 6.60 -30.06
C GLN A 52 -3.33 5.96 -31.13
N ALA A 53 -3.37 4.63 -31.22
CA ALA A 53 -4.24 3.91 -32.16
C ALA A 53 -5.73 4.11 -31.83
N MET A 54 -6.08 4.25 -30.54
CA MET A 54 -7.44 4.57 -30.11
C MET A 54 -7.82 6.05 -30.34
N GLU A 55 -6.84 6.97 -30.29
CA GLU A 55 -7.06 8.39 -30.59
C GLU A 55 -7.19 8.65 -32.10
N GLU A 56 -6.50 7.91 -32.97
CA GLU A 56 -6.58 8.07 -34.44
C GLU A 56 -7.93 7.63 -35.05
N ASP A 57 -8.63 6.66 -34.46
CA ASP A 57 -9.97 6.23 -34.92
C ASP A 57 -11.12 7.12 -34.38
N SER A 58 -10.84 7.97 -33.37
CA SER A 58 -11.84 8.83 -32.74
C SER A 58 -11.92 10.25 -33.34
N ALA A 59 -11.07 10.61 -34.31
CA ALA A 59 -11.04 11.94 -34.92
C ALA A 59 -12.13 12.22 -35.97
N ALA A 60 -13.03 11.27 -36.26
CA ALA A 60 -14.13 11.43 -37.22
C ALA A 60 -15.53 11.63 -36.61
N SER A 61 -15.67 11.76 -35.28
CA SER A 61 -16.98 12.09 -34.70
C SER A 61 -16.86 12.93 -33.42
N ALA A 62 -16.84 14.26 -33.57
CA ALA A 62 -17.09 15.17 -32.44
C ALA A 62 -18.60 15.45 -32.30
N PRO A 63 -19.07 15.74 -31.07
CA PRO A 63 -19.28 17.16 -30.80
C PRO A 63 -18.67 17.61 -29.46
N PRO A 64 -18.32 18.90 -29.34
CA PRO A 64 -17.83 19.49 -28.10
C PRO A 64 -19.02 19.63 -27.15
N ARG A 65 -19.08 18.82 -26.09
CA ARG A 65 -19.99 19.06 -24.97
C ARG A 65 -19.23 19.70 -23.81
N LYS A 66 -19.13 21.02 -23.93
CA LYS A 66 -19.56 21.99 -22.91
C LYS A 66 -19.73 21.40 -21.50
N ALA A 67 -18.89 21.89 -20.58
CA ALA A 67 -19.25 22.17 -19.19
C ALA A 67 -20.14 21.10 -18.51
N ALA A 68 -19.50 20.09 -17.95
CA ALA A 68 -20.00 19.41 -16.75
C ALA A 68 -18.79 19.22 -15.84
N GLU A 69 -18.41 20.32 -15.20
CA GLU A 69 -17.73 20.28 -13.91
C GLU A 69 -18.47 19.25 -13.04
N PRO A 70 -17.82 18.19 -12.54
CA PRO A 70 -18.46 17.35 -11.54
C PRO A 70 -18.70 18.24 -10.35
N ALA A 71 -19.98 18.58 -10.13
CA ALA A 71 -20.45 19.28 -8.95
C ALA A 71 -19.79 18.66 -7.70
N PRO A 72 -19.43 19.47 -6.70
CA PRO A 72 -18.87 18.95 -5.46
C PRO A 72 -19.87 17.94 -4.92
N ILE A 73 -19.44 16.68 -4.84
CA ILE A 73 -20.18 15.59 -4.20
C ILE A 73 -20.68 16.14 -2.86
N PRO A 74 -22.00 16.20 -2.63
CA PRO A 74 -22.53 16.50 -1.31
C PRO A 74 -21.90 15.52 -0.31
N GLN A 75 -21.28 16.06 0.73
CA GLN A 75 -20.91 15.31 1.91
C GLN A 75 -22.19 14.78 2.53
N GLU A 76 -22.56 13.55 2.16
CA GLU A 76 -23.63 12.84 2.82
C GLU A 76 -23.06 12.22 4.09
N SER A 77 -23.33 12.93 5.19
CA SER A 77 -23.38 12.37 6.53
C SER A 77 -24.26 11.13 6.54
N GLU A 78 -23.65 9.97 6.72
CA GLU A 78 -24.27 8.82 7.39
C GLU A 78 -23.42 8.57 8.66
N SER A 79 -23.73 9.24 9.77
CA SER A 79 -24.61 8.74 10.81
C SER A 79 -24.33 7.29 11.21
N ASN A 80 -23.35 7.15 12.11
CA ASN A 80 -23.52 6.50 13.41
C ASN A 80 -24.30 5.17 13.43
N GLU A 81 -23.59 4.06 13.37
CA GLU A 81 -24.05 2.80 14.00
C GLU A 81 -22.85 2.00 14.53
N GLY A 82 -22.23 2.56 15.58
CA GLY A 82 -21.31 1.84 16.46
C GLY A 82 -22.02 1.53 17.77
N SER A 83 -22.90 0.54 17.75
CA SER A 83 -23.46 -0.07 18.95
C SER A 83 -22.34 -0.82 19.68
N GLU A 84 -21.61 -0.11 20.54
CA GLU A 84 -20.81 -0.76 21.59
C GLU A 84 -21.53 -0.54 22.92
N VAL A 85 -21.95 -1.66 23.48
CA VAL A 85 -22.84 -1.81 24.63
C VAL A 85 -22.19 -1.17 25.87
N PRO A 86 -22.91 -0.32 26.62
CA PRO A 86 -22.48 0.07 27.95
C PRO A 86 -22.70 -1.13 28.87
N VAL A 87 -21.62 -1.66 29.45
CA VAL A 87 -21.69 -2.50 30.64
C VAL A 87 -21.38 -1.62 31.86
N PRO A 88 -22.38 -1.29 32.69
CA PRO A 88 -22.19 -0.62 33.97
C PRO A 88 -21.90 -1.63 35.10
N SER A 89 -21.40 -1.10 36.23
CA SER A 89 -21.42 -1.66 37.60
C SER A 89 -20.35 -2.75 37.87
N GLU A 90 -19.54 -2.78 38.95
CA GLU A 90 -19.40 -2.06 40.23
C GLU A 90 -17.93 -2.21 40.69
N GLU A 91 -17.28 -1.18 41.22
CA GLU A 91 -17.11 -0.93 42.67
C GLU A 91 -16.42 -2.08 43.45
N SER A 92 -15.21 -1.86 43.98
CA SER A 92 -15.04 -1.52 45.40
C SER A 92 -13.61 -1.77 45.92
N THR A 93 -13.11 -0.75 46.62
CA THR A 93 -12.01 -0.75 47.60
C THR A 93 -10.58 -0.93 47.03
N LYS A 94 -9.55 -0.23 47.50
CA LYS A 94 -9.30 0.21 48.88
C LYS A 94 -8.26 1.34 48.91
N ALA A 95 -8.64 2.44 49.56
CA ALA A 95 -7.73 3.46 50.10
C ALA A 95 -6.89 2.88 51.25
N THR A 96 -5.63 3.30 51.39
CA THR A 96 -4.82 3.40 52.64
C THR A 96 -3.43 3.90 52.18
N ASP A 97 -3.09 5.18 52.35
CA ASP A 97 -2.48 5.80 53.55
C ASP A 97 -1.05 5.29 53.87
N ALA A 98 -0.10 6.23 53.80
CA ALA A 98 1.22 6.25 54.48
C ALA A 98 1.95 7.47 53.86
N SER A 99 2.06 8.67 54.45
CA SER A 99 2.34 9.07 55.82
C SER A 99 3.54 8.38 56.47
N LYS A 100 4.70 9.05 56.35
CA LYS A 100 5.79 9.16 57.33
C LYS A 100 6.74 7.96 57.53
N ALA A 101 8.00 8.16 57.10
CA ALA A 101 9.22 7.92 57.89
C ALA A 101 10.38 8.69 57.25
#